data_AF-A0A554MG59-F1
#
_entry.id   AF-A0A554MG59-F1
#
_cell.length_a   1.000
_cell.length_b   1.000
_cell.length_c   1.000
_cell.angle_alpha   90.00
_cell.angle_beta   90.00
_cell.angle_gamma   90.00
#
_symmetry.space_group_name_H-M   'P 1'
#
loop_
_entity.id
_entity.type
_entity.pdbx_description
1 polymer ?
#
loop_
_entity_poly.entity_id
_entity_poly.type
_entity_poly.pdbx_seq_one_letter_code
_entity_poly.pdbx_strand_id
1 'polypeptide(L)'
;TTANWGTFANFPANGSNADGAAVNGTPARRNSINYYLSNATLTGNTTLTTRRSPYIVTSAFTVPANITLMIEPAVIIKMYNTSSAILVNGSIMAGGTSANPVVFTSFHDDDCGITGGCGDTNATTTAAAAGDWASVKIESGAASSTISHTIIRYGGVEDASAQYTANLRIENASTTVSNSIIEKSHTYGIRLKSAAGGVIENNTIRENNHNVSGQTTGIGLFLEESSPTIRNNTLTQNAYGAWLYTASNAIVTSNTFTQNTLSAVEISNSYPTFSGNTASGNGTNGIVITGTQTRDYTFSTDLPYLPSGYTIAADTTLTLPAGAIIKSPREFTVRGRLISEGTAASSVVITSRKDDTAGGDTNGDGSATPPAASDWVNMSFVQNLATSTLNYTTVRYGGGRTAISQPYEGALRIQGASMDIRNSTIAYNGLYGVWMSHSTSTIIRDSLIQEHRDTTSEPFFGLYLTASSTPTLSNTTFRNNETHVFTDSTSTTTDGGGNVYE
;
A
#
# COMPACT_ATOMS: atom_id res chain seq x y z
N THR A 1 26.33 -56.55 13.14
CA THR A 1 26.55 -55.28 13.87
C THR A 1 25.28 -54.45 13.80
N THR A 2 24.57 -54.42 14.91
CA THR A 2 23.21 -53.90 15.12
C THR A 2 23.23 -52.40 15.45
N ALA A 3 23.39 -51.55 14.45
CA ALA A 3 23.32 -50.10 14.65
C ALA A 3 22.66 -49.41 13.46
N ASN A 4 21.36 -49.69 13.29
CA ASN A 4 20.42 -48.92 12.47
C ASN A 4 19.68 -47.83 13.29
N TRP A 5 20.10 -47.60 14.54
CA TRP A 5 19.57 -46.58 15.42
C TRP A 5 20.64 -45.52 15.64
N GLY A 6 20.59 -44.45 14.83
CA GLY A 6 21.29 -43.22 15.19
C GLY A 6 20.74 -42.70 16.52
N THR A 7 21.60 -42.19 17.40
CA THR A 7 21.16 -41.48 18.61
C THR A 7 20.45 -40.20 18.20
N PHE A 8 19.12 -40.20 18.24
CA PHE A 8 18.22 -39.08 17.97
C PHE A 8 18.21 -38.06 19.13
N ALA A 9 19.37 -37.52 19.48
CA ALA A 9 19.44 -36.42 20.43
C ALA A 9 18.80 -35.18 19.79
N ASN A 10 17.80 -34.58 20.45
CA ASN A 10 17.10 -33.33 20.08
C ASN A 10 15.91 -33.45 19.10
N PHE A 11 15.34 -34.63 18.88
CA PHE A 11 14.04 -34.77 18.18
C PHE A 11 12.88 -34.89 19.19
N PRO A 12 11.72 -34.26 18.96
CA PRO A 12 10.50 -34.62 19.66
C PRO A 12 10.17 -36.09 19.39
N ALA A 13 9.87 -36.86 20.43
CA ALA A 13 9.36 -38.22 20.26
C ALA A 13 7.92 -38.16 19.75
N ASN A 14 7.61 -38.91 18.69
CA ASN A 14 6.27 -38.95 18.11
C ASN A 14 5.47 -40.08 18.78
N GLY A 15 4.90 -39.75 19.94
CA GLY A 15 4.04 -40.62 20.72
C GLY A 15 4.77 -41.48 21.76
N SER A 16 3.99 -42.26 22.48
CA SER A 16 4.45 -43.20 23.49
C SER A 16 4.20 -44.63 23.04
N ASN A 17 5.05 -45.57 23.44
CA ASN A 17 4.79 -46.99 23.27
C ASN A 17 3.65 -47.42 24.21
N ALA A 18 3.27 -48.69 24.15
CA ALA A 18 2.22 -49.24 25.02
C ALA A 18 2.53 -49.05 26.53
N ASP A 19 3.78 -48.80 26.90
CA ASP A 19 4.26 -48.58 28.27
C ASP A 19 4.37 -47.09 28.63
N GLY A 20 3.92 -46.17 27.78
CA GLY A 20 4.00 -44.72 28.00
C GLY A 20 5.37 -44.10 27.68
N ALA A 21 6.37 -44.89 27.30
CA ALA A 21 7.72 -44.40 26.99
C ALA A 21 7.78 -43.74 25.60
N ALA A 22 8.47 -42.60 25.52
CA ALA A 22 8.70 -41.85 24.30
C ALA A 22 9.25 -42.73 23.16
N VAL A 23 8.56 -42.75 22.03
CA VAL A 23 8.94 -43.53 20.84
C VAL A 23 9.75 -42.66 19.89
N ASN A 24 11.03 -42.99 19.74
CA ASN A 24 11.96 -42.29 18.83
C ASN A 24 11.90 -42.82 17.37
N GLY A 25 10.72 -43.30 16.93
CA GLY A 25 10.43 -43.80 15.58
C GLY A 25 9.26 -44.80 15.54
N THR A 26 8.33 -44.69 14.59
CA THR A 26 7.07 -45.46 14.60
C THR A 26 7.11 -46.78 13.79
N PRO A 27 6.57 -47.89 14.33
CA PRO A 27 6.05 -48.99 13.52
C PRO A 27 4.68 -48.59 12.94
N ALA A 28 4.51 -48.75 11.61
CA ALA A 28 3.28 -48.63 10.80
C ALA A 28 3.10 -47.38 9.88
N ARG A 29 4.00 -46.38 9.88
CA ARG A 29 4.24 -45.45 8.74
C ARG A 29 5.74 -45.09 8.66
N ARG A 30 6.17 -44.50 7.53
CA ARG A 30 7.56 -44.39 7.05
C ARG A 30 8.61 -44.13 8.16
N ASN A 31 9.61 -45.03 8.30
CA ASN A 31 10.76 -44.87 9.20
C ASN A 31 11.61 -43.63 8.86
N SER A 32 12.12 -42.99 9.91
CA SER A 32 12.80 -41.70 10.00
C SER A 32 14.10 -41.58 9.19
N ILE A 33 14.02 -40.92 8.04
CA ILE A 33 15.01 -39.88 7.68
C ILE A 33 14.21 -38.69 7.15
N ASN A 34 13.55 -37.95 8.06
CA ASN A 34 13.23 -36.56 7.78
C ASN A 34 14.60 -35.86 7.73
N TYR A 35 14.97 -35.31 6.58
CA TYR A 35 16.31 -34.73 6.45
C TYR A 35 16.32 -33.41 7.23
N TYR A 36 16.84 -33.51 8.45
CA TYR A 36 17.22 -32.36 9.24
C TYR A 36 18.23 -31.55 8.43
N LEU A 37 17.92 -30.29 8.13
CA LEU A 37 18.91 -29.35 7.65
C LEU A 37 19.76 -28.93 8.85
N SER A 38 20.62 -29.85 9.28
CA SER A 38 21.48 -29.72 10.48
C SER A 38 22.65 -28.78 10.29
N ASN A 39 23.02 -28.53 9.03
CA ASN A 39 24.11 -27.65 8.71
C ASN A 39 23.60 -26.23 8.79
N ALA A 40 24.03 -25.49 9.82
CA ALA A 40 23.76 -24.07 9.95
C ALA A 40 24.17 -23.28 8.69
N THR A 41 25.11 -23.83 7.89
CA THR A 41 25.64 -23.20 6.67
C THR A 41 25.96 -24.23 5.59
N LEU A 42 25.50 -24.01 4.35
CA LEU A 42 25.88 -24.80 3.18
C LEU A 42 27.36 -24.61 2.81
N THR A 43 28.02 -25.69 2.40
CA THR A 43 29.43 -25.68 1.95
C THR A 43 29.58 -25.77 0.43
N GLY A 44 28.48 -26.00 -0.30
CA GLY A 44 28.43 -26.03 -1.75
C GLY A 44 27.00 -26.05 -2.27
N ASN A 45 26.86 -25.94 -3.60
CA ASN A 45 25.56 -26.01 -4.27
C ASN A 45 24.81 -27.26 -3.84
N THR A 46 23.57 -27.08 -3.43
CA THR A 46 22.76 -28.14 -2.80
C THR A 46 21.39 -28.17 -3.43
N THR A 47 20.86 -29.39 -3.63
CA THR A 47 19.49 -29.61 -4.10
C THR A 47 18.68 -30.32 -3.03
N LEU A 48 17.56 -29.70 -2.64
CA LEU A 48 16.54 -30.35 -1.83
C LEU A 48 15.60 -31.12 -2.77
N THR A 49 15.47 -32.42 -2.55
CA THR A 49 14.76 -33.34 -3.45
C THR A 49 13.46 -33.85 -2.85
N THR A 50 12.43 -34.06 -3.67
CA THR A 50 11.09 -34.50 -3.20
C THR A 50 11.15 -35.84 -2.48
N ARG A 51 12.04 -36.75 -2.92
CA ARG A 51 12.25 -38.07 -2.30
C ARG A 51 12.61 -37.98 -0.82
N ARG A 52 13.18 -36.85 -0.40
CA ARG A 52 13.69 -36.56 0.94
C ARG A 52 12.78 -35.61 1.74
N SER A 53 11.68 -35.17 1.16
CA SER A 53 10.69 -34.32 1.83
C SER A 53 9.88 -35.12 2.87
N PRO A 54 9.49 -34.53 4.02
CA PRO A 54 9.77 -33.14 4.43
C PRO A 54 11.20 -32.92 4.96
N TYR A 55 11.68 -31.70 4.76
CA TYR A 55 12.89 -31.18 5.40
C TYR A 55 12.52 -30.43 6.66
N ILE A 56 13.32 -30.56 7.73
CA ILE A 56 13.08 -29.83 8.99
C ILE A 56 14.24 -28.89 9.25
N VAL A 57 13.92 -27.64 9.55
CA VAL A 57 14.86 -26.57 9.91
C VAL A 57 14.61 -26.23 11.37
N THR A 58 15.64 -26.33 12.23
CA THR A 58 15.49 -26.08 13.68
C THR A 58 16.14 -24.80 14.18
N SER A 59 16.93 -24.16 13.31
CA SER A 59 17.67 -22.93 13.53
C SER A 59 17.94 -22.27 12.17
N ALA A 60 18.71 -21.17 12.14
CA ALA A 60 19.09 -20.54 10.89
C ALA A 60 19.87 -21.50 9.96
N PHE A 61 19.34 -21.69 8.74
CA PHE A 61 19.96 -22.42 7.65
C PHE A 61 20.49 -21.43 6.60
N THR A 62 21.82 -21.33 6.50
CA THR A 62 22.49 -20.31 5.70
C THR A 62 22.94 -20.87 4.35
N VAL A 63 22.63 -20.15 3.28
CA VAL A 63 23.17 -20.31 1.92
C VAL A 63 24.19 -19.21 1.70
N PRO A 64 25.51 -19.47 1.81
CA PRO A 64 26.54 -18.44 1.64
C PRO A 64 26.57 -17.82 0.24
N ALA A 65 27.28 -16.70 0.13
CA ALA A 65 27.61 -16.10 -1.16
C ALA A 65 28.23 -17.13 -2.13
N ASN A 66 27.89 -17.01 -3.41
CA ASN A 66 28.31 -17.91 -4.49
C ASN A 66 27.79 -19.36 -4.39
N ILE A 67 26.91 -19.68 -3.42
CA ILE A 67 26.24 -20.99 -3.33
C ILE A 67 24.78 -20.84 -3.77
N THR A 68 24.29 -21.84 -4.51
CA THR A 68 22.89 -21.97 -4.90
C THR A 68 22.20 -23.10 -4.12
N LEU A 69 21.07 -22.77 -3.52
CA LEU A 69 20.09 -23.74 -3.02
C LEU A 69 19.01 -23.95 -4.07
N MET A 70 18.97 -25.13 -4.67
CA MET A 70 17.90 -25.55 -5.58
C MET A 70 16.86 -26.38 -4.82
N ILE A 71 15.59 -26.15 -5.06
CA ILE A 71 14.49 -26.87 -4.42
C ILE A 71 13.57 -27.43 -5.50
N GLU A 72 13.47 -28.77 -5.54
CA GLU A 72 12.60 -29.49 -6.47
C GLU A 72 11.11 -29.25 -6.19
N PRO A 73 10.22 -29.42 -7.20
CA PRO A 73 8.77 -29.43 -6.99
C PRO A 73 8.32 -30.40 -5.88
N ALA A 74 7.19 -30.08 -5.23
CA ALA A 74 6.62 -30.85 -4.11
C ALA A 74 7.53 -30.99 -2.86
N VAL A 75 8.64 -30.25 -2.77
CA VAL A 75 9.43 -30.23 -1.53
C VAL A 75 8.71 -29.38 -0.47
N ILE A 76 8.45 -30.02 0.66
CA ILE A 76 7.98 -29.40 1.91
C ILE A 76 9.16 -29.17 2.85
N ILE A 77 9.24 -27.96 3.40
CA ILE A 77 10.19 -27.49 4.41
C ILE A 77 9.40 -27.00 5.62
N LYS A 78 9.66 -27.63 6.77
CA LYS A 78 8.99 -27.42 8.06
C LYS A 78 9.94 -26.69 9.01
N MET A 79 9.50 -25.56 9.52
CA MET A 79 10.28 -24.68 10.40
C MET A 79 9.88 -24.97 11.85
N TYR A 80 10.82 -25.46 12.65
CA TYR A 80 10.56 -26.08 13.95
C TYR A 80 10.12 -25.09 15.03
N ASN A 81 10.66 -23.88 15.00
CA ASN A 81 10.46 -22.88 16.05
C ASN A 81 10.76 -21.47 15.54
N THR A 82 10.59 -20.48 16.42
CA THR A 82 10.82 -19.05 16.16
C THR A 82 12.24 -18.70 15.70
N SER A 83 13.24 -19.51 16.05
CA SER A 83 14.64 -19.35 15.61
C SER A 83 14.94 -19.97 14.23
N SER A 84 13.95 -20.64 13.62
CA SER A 84 14.11 -21.31 12.32
C SER A 84 14.01 -20.28 11.19
N ALA A 85 15.03 -20.21 10.34
CA ALA A 85 15.10 -19.28 9.22
C ALA A 85 15.87 -19.89 8.03
N ILE A 86 15.58 -19.44 6.82
CA ILE A 86 16.43 -19.68 5.64
C ILE A 86 17.12 -18.35 5.32
N LEU A 87 18.45 -18.29 5.45
CA LEU A 87 19.24 -17.08 5.23
C LEU A 87 20.05 -17.23 3.94
N VAL A 88 19.71 -16.46 2.91
CA VAL A 88 20.27 -16.64 1.57
C VAL A 88 21.18 -15.46 1.22
N ASN A 89 22.48 -15.61 1.49
CA ASN A 89 23.55 -14.73 1.03
C ASN A 89 23.99 -15.03 -0.43
N GLY A 90 23.67 -16.23 -0.91
CA GLY A 90 23.93 -16.70 -2.28
C GLY A 90 22.70 -16.57 -3.17
N SER A 91 22.17 -17.69 -3.63
CA SER A 91 20.93 -17.75 -4.42
C SER A 91 20.03 -18.89 -4.00
N ILE A 92 18.72 -18.68 -4.11
CA ILE A 92 17.70 -19.70 -3.94
C ILE A 92 16.88 -19.83 -5.22
N MET A 93 16.66 -21.07 -5.65
CA MET A 93 15.83 -21.42 -6.79
C MET A 93 14.75 -22.39 -6.33
N ALA A 94 13.61 -21.86 -5.91
CA ALA A 94 12.42 -22.64 -5.58
C ALA A 94 11.51 -22.71 -6.80
N GLY A 95 11.59 -23.81 -7.54
CA GLY A 95 10.91 -24.00 -8.83
C GLY A 95 9.77 -25.01 -8.74
N GLY A 96 8.71 -24.69 -7.98
CA GLY A 96 7.53 -25.53 -7.92
C GLY A 96 6.76 -25.57 -9.25
N THR A 97 5.66 -26.31 -9.25
CA THR A 97 4.65 -26.26 -10.33
C THR A 97 3.27 -26.06 -9.72
N SER A 98 2.27 -25.69 -10.52
CA SER A 98 0.88 -25.54 -10.04
C SER A 98 0.33 -26.83 -9.41
N ALA A 99 0.72 -27.99 -9.92
CA ALA A 99 0.33 -29.28 -9.36
C ALA A 99 1.16 -29.70 -8.13
N ASN A 100 2.42 -29.26 -8.08
CA ASN A 100 3.40 -29.68 -7.08
C ASN A 100 4.21 -28.46 -6.59
N PRO A 101 3.62 -27.60 -5.75
CA PRO A 101 4.30 -26.40 -5.26
C PRO A 101 5.42 -26.76 -4.28
N VAL A 102 6.38 -25.85 -4.10
CA VAL A 102 7.31 -25.89 -2.96
C VAL A 102 6.61 -25.28 -1.75
N VAL A 103 6.81 -25.83 -0.54
CA VAL A 103 6.14 -25.35 0.67
C VAL A 103 7.16 -25.01 1.75
N PHE A 104 7.09 -23.79 2.29
CA PHE A 104 7.73 -23.37 3.53
C PHE A 104 6.65 -23.09 4.58
N THR A 105 6.66 -23.83 5.69
CA THR A 105 5.60 -23.73 6.69
C THR A 105 6.04 -24.09 8.10
N SER A 106 5.18 -23.83 9.08
CA SER A 106 5.33 -24.23 10.48
C SER A 106 5.45 -25.75 10.64
N PHE A 107 6.19 -26.18 11.66
CA PHE A 107 6.23 -27.57 12.09
C PHE A 107 4.90 -28.13 12.59
N HIS A 108 3.96 -27.26 12.96
CA HIS A 108 2.60 -27.59 13.41
C HIS A 108 1.57 -27.60 12.28
N ASP A 109 2.00 -27.38 11.03
CA ASP A 109 1.08 -27.21 9.92
C ASP A 109 0.84 -28.50 9.14
N ASP A 110 -0.29 -29.15 9.36
CA ASP A 110 -0.58 -30.45 8.74
C ASP A 110 -1.18 -30.35 7.32
N ASP A 111 -1.77 -29.20 6.98
CA ASP A 111 -2.60 -29.02 5.78
C ASP A 111 -1.85 -28.32 4.61
N CYS A 112 -0.81 -27.53 4.88
CA CYS A 112 0.00 -26.68 3.94
C CYS A 112 -0.66 -26.03 2.70
N GLY A 113 -1.98 -26.08 2.53
CA GLY A 113 -2.65 -25.56 1.34
C GLY A 113 -2.43 -26.41 0.09
N ILE A 114 -2.04 -27.68 0.22
CA ILE A 114 -1.91 -28.62 -0.91
C ILE A 114 -2.86 -29.81 -0.77
N THR A 115 -3.23 -30.43 -1.89
CA THR A 115 -4.09 -31.63 -1.85
C THR A 115 -3.39 -32.77 -1.11
N GLY A 116 -4.00 -33.28 -0.04
CA GLY A 116 -3.45 -34.35 0.79
C GLY A 116 -2.59 -33.88 1.97
N GLY A 117 -2.41 -32.57 2.15
CA GLY A 117 -1.63 -31.98 3.23
C GLY A 117 -0.12 -32.27 3.15
N CYS A 118 0.64 -31.84 4.16
CA CYS A 118 2.09 -32.07 4.28
C CYS A 118 2.43 -33.11 5.34
N GLY A 119 1.40 -33.72 5.92
CA GLY A 119 1.54 -34.68 7.01
C GLY A 119 1.82 -34.01 8.34
N ASP A 120 1.37 -34.71 9.38
CA ASP A 120 1.54 -34.37 10.78
C ASP A 120 2.97 -34.68 11.23
N THR A 121 3.74 -33.62 11.48
CA THR A 121 5.16 -33.70 11.84
C THR A 121 5.38 -33.74 13.35
N ASN A 122 4.44 -33.22 14.13
CA ASN A 122 4.48 -33.08 15.59
C ASN A 122 3.68 -34.16 16.33
N ALA A 123 2.84 -34.94 15.63
CA ALA A 123 1.92 -35.92 16.19
C ALA A 123 0.95 -35.31 17.25
N THR A 124 0.61 -34.02 17.11
CA THR A 124 -0.25 -33.31 18.08
C THR A 124 -1.35 -32.53 17.36
N THR A 125 -2.41 -32.18 18.10
CA THR A 125 -3.49 -31.31 17.60
C THR A 125 -3.12 -29.82 17.64
N THR A 126 -1.84 -29.49 17.85
CA THR A 126 -1.37 -28.10 17.90
C THR A 126 -1.49 -27.52 16.50
N ALA A 127 -2.31 -26.50 16.31
CA ALA A 127 -2.45 -25.82 15.03
C ALA A 127 -1.30 -24.83 14.82
N ALA A 128 -0.85 -24.69 13.57
CA ALA A 128 0.10 -23.66 13.19
C ALA A 128 -0.45 -22.24 13.42
N ALA A 129 0.42 -21.36 13.87
CA ALA A 129 0.13 -19.96 14.14
C ALA A 129 1.12 -19.03 13.44
N ALA A 130 0.67 -17.81 13.15
CA ALA A 130 1.52 -16.81 12.55
C ALA A 130 2.66 -16.41 13.51
N GLY A 131 3.90 -16.52 13.03
CA GLY A 131 5.09 -16.29 13.86
C GLY A 131 5.67 -17.57 14.47
N ASP A 132 5.25 -18.76 14.02
CA ASP A 132 5.86 -20.02 14.43
C ASP A 132 7.34 -20.13 14.02
N TRP A 133 7.78 -19.33 13.05
CA TRP A 133 9.16 -19.26 12.56
C TRP A 133 9.53 -17.87 12.03
N ALA A 134 10.82 -17.63 11.79
CA ALA A 134 11.34 -16.31 11.43
C ALA A 134 11.04 -15.93 9.97
N SER A 135 11.92 -16.27 9.02
CA SER A 135 11.73 -15.84 7.62
C SER A 135 12.53 -16.66 6.62
N VAL A 136 12.09 -16.63 5.36
CA VAL A 136 12.97 -16.84 4.21
C VAL A 136 13.55 -15.47 3.88
N LYS A 137 14.82 -15.26 4.21
CA LYS A 137 15.53 -14.00 4.02
C LYS A 137 16.52 -14.14 2.89
N ILE A 138 16.38 -13.30 1.86
CA ILE A 138 17.28 -13.23 0.71
C ILE A 138 18.05 -11.91 0.81
N GLU A 139 19.37 -12.02 0.83
CA GLU A 139 20.34 -10.92 0.93
C GLU A 139 21.40 -11.13 -0.16
N SER A 140 21.51 -10.30 -1.21
CA SER A 140 22.64 -10.45 -2.17
C SER A 140 22.61 -9.42 -3.31
N GLY A 141 23.79 -8.84 -3.57
CA GLY A 141 24.08 -7.91 -4.67
C GLY A 141 24.80 -8.51 -5.89
N ALA A 142 24.67 -9.81 -6.22
CA ALA A 142 25.27 -10.33 -7.47
C ALA A 142 24.57 -11.52 -8.17
N ALA A 143 23.49 -12.11 -7.64
CA ALA A 143 22.78 -13.21 -8.31
C ALA A 143 21.26 -13.18 -8.07
N SER A 144 20.47 -13.49 -9.12
CA SER A 144 19.00 -13.44 -9.11
C SER A 144 18.40 -14.70 -8.49
N SER A 145 17.77 -14.57 -7.32
CA SER A 145 16.96 -15.65 -6.73
C SER A 145 15.60 -15.75 -7.42
N THR A 146 15.03 -16.95 -7.45
CA THR A 146 13.69 -17.22 -7.98
C THR A 146 12.85 -18.02 -7.00
N ILE A 147 11.63 -17.52 -6.76
CA ILE A 147 10.58 -18.19 -6.00
C ILE A 147 9.40 -18.32 -6.94
N SER A 148 9.08 -19.53 -7.37
CA SER A 148 7.99 -19.80 -8.29
C SER A 148 7.13 -20.95 -7.80
N HIS A 149 5.80 -20.82 -7.91
CA HIS A 149 4.84 -21.84 -7.47
C HIS A 149 5.17 -22.35 -6.06
N THR A 150 5.35 -21.41 -5.14
CA THR A 150 5.75 -21.67 -3.77
C THR A 150 4.65 -21.21 -2.82
N ILE A 151 4.42 -21.95 -1.75
CA ILE A 151 3.55 -21.56 -0.63
C ILE A 151 4.46 -21.23 0.56
N ILE A 152 4.38 -20.00 1.09
CA ILE A 152 5.13 -19.57 2.28
C ILE A 152 4.13 -19.09 3.32
N ARG A 153 4.13 -19.73 4.50
CA ARG A 153 3.13 -19.42 5.53
C ARG A 153 3.55 -19.61 6.97
N TYR A 154 2.83 -18.95 7.88
CA TYR A 154 2.99 -19.00 9.34
C TYR A 154 4.32 -18.49 9.90
N GLY A 155 5.15 -17.84 9.08
CA GLY A 155 6.40 -17.22 9.51
C GLY A 155 6.20 -15.77 9.95
N GLY A 156 7.30 -15.04 10.00
CA GLY A 156 7.34 -13.62 10.31
C GLY A 156 7.51 -13.29 11.79
N VAL A 157 8.16 -14.12 12.61
CA VAL A 157 8.53 -13.67 13.98
C VAL A 157 9.76 -12.75 13.97
N GLU A 158 9.93 -11.94 15.02
CA GLU A 158 11.11 -11.08 15.19
C GLU A 158 12.38 -11.93 15.30
N ASP A 159 13.35 -11.63 14.44
CA ASP A 159 14.73 -12.08 14.63
C ASP A 159 15.49 -11.06 15.50
N ALA A 160 16.64 -11.45 16.03
CA ALA A 160 17.46 -10.61 16.91
C ALA A 160 18.02 -9.33 16.24
N SER A 161 17.75 -9.08 14.95
CA SER A 161 18.42 -8.06 14.12
C SER A 161 17.52 -7.01 13.47
N ALA A 162 16.18 -7.04 13.60
CA ALA A 162 15.33 -6.03 12.95
C ALA A 162 13.96 -5.78 13.62
N GLN A 163 13.47 -4.53 13.50
CA GLN A 163 12.16 -4.06 13.97
C GLN A 163 10.94 -4.65 13.23
N TYR A 164 11.12 -5.33 12.10
CA TYR A 164 10.00 -5.81 11.28
C TYR A 164 10.25 -7.16 10.61
N THR A 165 9.17 -7.92 10.44
CA THR A 165 9.22 -9.36 10.20
C THR A 165 8.31 -9.76 9.05
N ALA A 166 8.71 -10.78 8.28
CA ALA A 166 7.93 -11.23 7.13
C ALA A 166 8.13 -12.71 6.84
N ASN A 167 7.15 -13.34 6.19
CA ASN A 167 7.33 -14.67 5.61
C ASN A 167 8.50 -14.69 4.61
N LEU A 168 8.54 -13.70 3.71
CA LEU A 168 9.60 -13.51 2.73
C LEU A 168 10.22 -12.11 2.86
N ARG A 169 11.53 -12.07 3.14
CA ARG A 169 12.33 -10.84 3.20
C ARG A 169 13.31 -10.82 2.04
N ILE A 170 13.34 -9.73 1.29
CA ILE A 170 14.28 -9.49 0.19
C ILE A 170 15.00 -8.19 0.49
N GLU A 171 16.28 -8.26 0.82
CA GLU A 171 17.09 -7.12 1.22
C GLU A 171 18.31 -6.98 0.30
N ASN A 172 18.53 -5.80 -0.26
CA ASN A 172 19.65 -5.52 -1.18
C ASN A 172 19.75 -6.49 -2.37
N ALA A 173 18.63 -7.07 -2.80
CA ALA A 173 18.57 -8.11 -3.83
C ALA A 173 17.44 -7.87 -4.83
N SER A 174 17.64 -8.34 -6.07
CA SER A 174 16.59 -8.39 -7.09
C SER A 174 16.12 -9.84 -7.26
N THR A 175 14.90 -10.13 -6.81
CA THR A 175 14.32 -11.49 -6.80
C THR A 175 13.06 -11.52 -7.65
N THR A 176 12.86 -12.63 -8.38
CA THR A 176 11.56 -12.90 -9.03
C THR A 176 10.72 -13.79 -8.13
N VAL A 177 9.56 -13.31 -7.72
CA VAL A 177 8.53 -14.05 -6.98
C VAL A 177 7.31 -14.18 -7.87
N SER A 178 6.98 -15.40 -8.28
CA SER A 178 5.95 -15.65 -9.28
C SER A 178 5.00 -16.79 -8.92
N ASN A 179 3.72 -16.69 -9.29
CA ASN A 179 2.75 -17.78 -9.20
C ASN A 179 2.68 -18.43 -7.79
N SER A 180 2.94 -17.65 -6.74
CA SER A 180 3.13 -18.15 -5.37
C SER A 180 2.02 -17.68 -4.44
N ILE A 181 1.87 -18.37 -3.30
CA ILE A 181 0.95 -18.02 -2.23
C ILE A 181 1.77 -17.61 -1.00
N ILE A 182 1.56 -16.39 -0.51
CA ILE A 182 2.21 -15.87 0.69
C ILE A 182 1.12 -15.50 1.69
N GLU A 183 1.03 -16.24 2.79
CA GLU A 183 -0.12 -16.12 3.68
C GLU A 183 0.19 -16.28 5.17
N LYS A 184 -0.71 -15.75 6.01
CA LYS A 184 -0.70 -15.96 7.46
C LYS A 184 0.63 -15.62 8.12
N SER A 185 1.30 -14.57 7.62
CA SER A 185 2.48 -14.04 8.29
C SER A 185 2.09 -13.28 9.56
N HIS A 186 2.97 -13.30 10.56
CA HIS A 186 2.80 -12.56 11.80
C HIS A 186 2.72 -11.04 11.60
N THR A 187 3.44 -10.51 10.61
CA THR A 187 3.50 -9.07 10.33
C THR A 187 3.37 -8.81 8.84
N TYR A 188 4.40 -9.11 8.02
CA TYR A 188 4.32 -8.85 6.57
C TYR A 188 4.33 -10.13 5.73
N GLY A 189 3.52 -10.20 4.68
CA GLY A 189 3.63 -11.27 3.70
C GLY A 189 5.01 -11.25 3.03
N ILE A 190 5.28 -10.16 2.30
CA ILE A 190 6.56 -9.92 1.64
C ILE A 190 7.10 -8.55 2.06
N ARG A 191 8.38 -8.49 2.45
CA ARG A 191 9.11 -7.23 2.72
C ARG A 191 10.29 -7.09 1.78
N LEU A 192 10.36 -5.95 1.07
CA LEU A 192 11.51 -5.55 0.27
C LEU A 192 12.21 -4.36 0.94
N LYS A 193 13.53 -4.43 1.10
CA LYS A 193 14.35 -3.32 1.58
C LYS A 193 15.54 -3.09 0.65
N SER A 194 15.72 -1.86 0.20
CA SER A 194 16.82 -1.47 -0.69
C SER A 194 16.93 -2.39 -1.93
N ALA A 195 15.79 -2.90 -2.39
CA ALA A 195 15.70 -3.77 -3.56
C ALA A 195 15.56 -2.90 -4.81
N ALA A 196 16.69 -2.68 -5.50
CA ALA A 196 16.75 -1.82 -6.69
C ALA A 196 15.97 -2.37 -7.90
N GLY A 197 15.44 -3.60 -7.83
CA GLY A 197 14.69 -4.25 -8.89
C GLY A 197 14.01 -5.53 -8.41
N GLY A 198 13.78 -6.45 -9.33
CA GLY A 198 13.02 -7.67 -9.10
C GLY A 198 11.58 -7.57 -9.60
N VAL A 199 10.90 -8.72 -9.58
CA VAL A 199 9.55 -8.86 -10.12
C VAL A 199 8.70 -9.65 -9.14
N ILE A 200 7.58 -9.08 -8.72
CA ILE A 200 6.56 -9.74 -7.91
C ILE A 200 5.33 -9.90 -8.79
N GLU A 201 5.06 -11.11 -9.28
CA GLU A 201 4.00 -11.33 -10.27
C GLU A 201 3.09 -12.55 -10.06
N ASN A 202 1.81 -12.43 -10.43
CA ASN A 202 0.85 -13.54 -10.43
C ASN A 202 0.75 -14.26 -9.06
N ASN A 203 1.02 -13.56 -7.96
CA ASN A 203 0.97 -14.14 -6.62
C ASN A 203 -0.39 -13.89 -5.95
N THR A 204 -0.75 -14.76 -5.01
CA THR A 204 -1.80 -14.49 -4.03
C THR A 204 -1.15 -14.17 -2.69
N ILE A 205 -1.37 -12.96 -2.19
CA ILE A 205 -0.80 -12.47 -0.92
C ILE A 205 -1.96 -12.18 0.02
N ARG A 206 -2.15 -13.03 1.04
CA ARG A 206 -3.39 -12.98 1.83
C ARG A 206 -3.26 -13.27 3.32
N GLU A 207 -4.24 -12.83 4.09
CA GLU A 207 -4.35 -13.16 5.52
C GLU A 207 -3.09 -12.81 6.32
N ASN A 208 -2.29 -11.83 5.86
CA ASN A 208 -1.15 -11.30 6.60
C ASN A 208 -1.63 -10.15 7.49
N ASN A 209 -2.56 -10.45 8.40
CA ASN A 209 -3.34 -9.46 9.16
C ASN A 209 -3.13 -9.58 10.69
N HIS A 210 -2.10 -10.29 11.13
CA HIS A 210 -1.82 -10.48 12.54
C HIS A 210 -1.28 -9.18 13.16
N ASN A 211 -1.77 -8.87 14.36
CA ASN A 211 -1.46 -7.62 15.07
C ASN A 211 -0.54 -7.92 16.25
N VAL A 212 0.63 -7.29 16.28
CA VAL A 212 1.59 -7.40 17.39
C VAL A 212 1.46 -6.16 18.25
N SER A 213 1.40 -6.32 19.58
CA SER A 213 1.47 -5.19 20.50
C SER A 213 2.75 -4.38 20.24
N GLY A 214 2.60 -3.15 19.72
CA GLY A 214 3.73 -2.25 19.43
C GLY A 214 4.18 -2.20 17.97
N GLN A 215 3.64 -3.02 17.06
CA GLN A 215 3.83 -2.88 15.61
C GLN A 215 2.51 -2.53 14.92
N THR A 216 2.59 -1.68 13.89
CA THR A 216 1.44 -0.92 13.36
C THR A 216 0.69 -1.65 12.25
N THR A 217 0.33 -2.92 12.43
CA THR A 217 -0.57 -3.75 11.58
C THR A 217 0.09 -4.65 10.52
N GLY A 218 -0.65 -5.70 10.10
CA GLY A 218 -0.21 -6.67 9.10
C GLY A 218 -0.35 -6.19 7.65
N ILE A 219 0.70 -6.39 6.84
CA ILE A 219 0.79 -5.86 5.47
C ILE A 219 1.03 -6.99 4.49
N GLY A 220 0.30 -7.04 3.38
CA GLY A 220 0.55 -8.01 2.31
C GLY A 220 1.95 -7.82 1.72
N LEU A 221 2.21 -6.62 1.17
CA LEU A 221 3.47 -6.27 0.53
C LEU A 221 4.03 -4.94 1.06
N PHE A 222 5.16 -4.98 1.76
CA PHE A 222 5.84 -3.80 2.32
C PHE A 222 7.15 -3.50 1.57
N LEU A 223 7.31 -2.27 1.11
CA LEU A 223 8.52 -1.79 0.42
C LEU A 223 9.18 -0.67 1.20
N GLU A 224 10.50 -0.73 1.31
CA GLU A 224 11.38 0.31 1.86
C GLU A 224 12.54 0.54 0.88
N GLU A 225 12.72 1.77 0.38
CA GLU A 225 13.80 2.13 -0.55
C GLU A 225 13.90 1.19 -1.78
N SER A 226 12.76 0.70 -2.27
CA SER A 226 12.71 -0.40 -3.25
C SER A 226 11.96 -0.01 -4.52
N SER A 227 12.41 -0.50 -5.67
CA SER A 227 11.84 -0.18 -7.00
C SER A 227 11.58 -1.41 -7.87
N PRO A 228 10.84 -2.44 -7.39
CA PRO A 228 10.48 -3.61 -8.19
C PRO A 228 9.37 -3.32 -9.22
N THR A 229 9.15 -4.28 -10.12
CA THR A 229 7.87 -4.39 -10.84
C THR A 229 6.92 -5.30 -10.07
N ILE A 230 5.71 -4.82 -9.77
CA ILE A 230 4.66 -5.54 -9.03
C ILE A 230 3.46 -5.65 -9.95
N ARG A 231 3.13 -6.86 -10.44
CA ARG A 231 2.04 -7.00 -11.40
C ARG A 231 1.20 -8.26 -11.32
N ASN A 232 -0.07 -8.17 -11.69
CA ASN A 232 -1.00 -9.31 -11.71
C ASN A 232 -1.13 -10.05 -10.36
N ASN A 233 -0.84 -9.40 -9.23
CA ASN A 233 -1.00 -10.04 -7.93
C ASN A 233 -2.42 -9.82 -7.40
N THR A 234 -2.90 -10.77 -6.62
CA THR A 234 -4.11 -10.62 -5.79
C THR A 234 -3.66 -10.40 -4.35
N LEU A 235 -3.91 -9.21 -3.81
CA LEU A 235 -3.59 -8.85 -2.42
C LEU A 235 -4.90 -8.75 -1.64
N THR A 236 -5.19 -9.75 -0.80
CA THR A 236 -6.52 -9.89 -0.19
C THR A 236 -6.52 -10.23 1.29
N GLN A 237 -7.47 -9.73 2.06
CA GLN A 237 -7.61 -10.07 3.49
C GLN A 237 -6.37 -9.78 4.36
N ASN A 238 -5.53 -8.82 3.95
CA ASN A 238 -4.46 -8.27 4.79
C ASN A 238 -5.00 -7.05 5.56
N ALA A 239 -4.22 -6.43 6.47
CA ALA A 239 -4.65 -5.12 6.98
C ALA A 239 -4.44 -4.06 5.89
N TYR A 240 -3.20 -3.92 5.41
CA TYR A 240 -2.89 -3.17 4.19
C TYR A 240 -2.60 -4.13 3.03
N GLY A 241 -3.11 -3.83 1.84
CA GLY A 241 -2.76 -4.58 0.63
C GLY A 241 -1.27 -4.42 0.32
N ALA A 242 -0.85 -3.20 -0.04
CA ALA A 242 0.55 -2.84 -0.19
C ALA A 242 0.87 -1.50 0.50
N TRP A 243 2.08 -1.38 1.06
CA TRP A 243 2.59 -0.14 1.60
C TRP A 243 3.99 0.16 1.04
N LEU A 244 4.09 1.25 0.28
CA LEU A 244 5.30 1.75 -0.34
C LEU A 244 5.86 2.88 0.53
N TYR A 245 6.80 2.51 1.41
CA TYR A 245 7.36 3.39 2.41
C TYR A 245 8.72 3.91 1.96
N THR A 246 8.92 5.22 2.03
CA THR A 246 10.17 5.98 1.81
C THR A 246 11.01 5.56 0.61
N ALA A 247 11.10 6.44 -0.40
CA ALA A 247 11.90 6.21 -1.60
C ALA A 247 11.57 4.89 -2.34
N SER A 248 10.34 4.40 -2.21
CA SER A 248 9.86 3.16 -2.81
C SER A 248 9.12 3.43 -4.12
N ASN A 249 9.87 3.46 -5.24
CA ASN A 249 9.38 3.92 -6.55
C ASN A 249 9.09 2.74 -7.50
N ALA A 250 8.18 1.86 -7.09
CA ALA A 250 7.81 0.67 -7.86
C ALA A 250 6.95 0.98 -9.10
N ILE A 251 6.94 0.03 -10.04
CA ILE A 251 5.94 -0.04 -11.12
C ILE A 251 4.86 -1.02 -10.68
N VAL A 252 3.64 -0.54 -10.43
CA VAL A 252 2.53 -1.34 -9.86
C VAL A 252 1.43 -1.47 -10.90
N THR A 253 1.26 -2.64 -11.52
CA THR A 253 0.34 -2.80 -12.65
C THR A 253 -0.58 -4.01 -12.58
N SER A 254 -1.84 -3.86 -12.97
CA SER A 254 -2.79 -4.98 -13.08
C SER A 254 -2.96 -5.80 -11.78
N ASN A 255 -2.73 -5.20 -10.60
CA ASN A 255 -2.95 -5.88 -9.33
C ASN A 255 -4.41 -5.72 -8.89
N THR A 256 -4.89 -6.70 -8.13
CA THR A 256 -6.24 -6.72 -7.54
C THR A 256 -6.14 -6.66 -6.03
N PHE A 257 -6.62 -5.57 -5.43
CA PHE A 257 -6.65 -5.37 -3.99
C PHE A 257 -8.07 -5.57 -3.47
N THR A 258 -8.30 -6.57 -2.62
CA THR A 258 -9.66 -6.87 -2.14
C THR A 258 -9.74 -7.19 -0.67
N GLN A 259 -10.79 -6.76 0.01
CA GLN A 259 -11.05 -7.18 1.40
C GLN A 259 -9.90 -6.90 2.38
N ASN A 260 -9.00 -5.95 2.09
CA ASN A 260 -7.99 -5.53 3.05
C ASN A 260 -8.63 -4.59 4.08
N THR A 261 -8.41 -4.83 5.37
CA THR A 261 -9.21 -4.17 6.43
C THR A 261 -8.95 -2.66 6.55
N LEU A 262 -7.79 -2.20 6.09
CA LEU A 262 -7.41 -0.79 5.98
C LEU A 262 -7.37 -0.41 4.49
N SER A 263 -6.22 0.00 3.94
CA SER A 263 -6.15 0.52 2.58
C SER A 263 -5.72 -0.53 1.56
N ALA A 264 -6.20 -0.40 0.32
CA ALA A 264 -5.67 -1.15 -0.81
C ALA A 264 -4.17 -0.86 -1.00
N VAL A 265 -3.82 0.43 -1.08
CA VAL A 265 -2.43 0.89 -1.19
C VAL A 265 -2.19 2.07 -0.27
N GLU A 266 -1.05 2.08 0.42
CA GLU A 266 -0.51 3.25 1.12
C GLU A 266 0.86 3.64 0.56
N ILE A 267 1.09 4.95 0.40
CA ILE A 267 2.34 5.53 -0.09
C ILE A 267 2.82 6.56 0.93
N SER A 268 4.08 6.45 1.35
CA SER A 268 4.72 7.43 2.22
C SER A 268 6.04 7.90 1.61
N ASN A 269 6.16 9.20 1.32
CA ASN A 269 7.38 9.81 0.76
C ASN A 269 8.00 9.02 -0.42
N SER A 270 7.14 8.56 -1.33
CA SER A 270 7.51 7.70 -2.46
C SER A 270 6.72 8.09 -3.72
N TYR A 271 7.23 7.71 -4.90
CA TYR A 271 6.72 8.16 -6.21
C TYR A 271 6.56 6.99 -7.20
N PRO A 272 5.78 5.96 -6.86
CA PRO A 272 5.51 4.82 -7.76
C PRO A 272 4.63 5.20 -8.95
N THR A 273 4.53 4.31 -9.94
CA THR A 273 3.58 4.45 -11.05
C THR A 273 2.53 3.35 -11.00
N PHE A 274 1.29 3.67 -11.35
CA PHE A 274 0.18 2.72 -11.39
C PHE A 274 -0.40 2.63 -12.81
N SER A 275 -0.69 1.40 -13.27
CA SER A 275 -1.57 1.19 -14.42
C SER A 275 -2.44 -0.08 -14.30
N GLY A 276 -3.75 0.01 -14.56
CA GLY A 276 -4.67 -1.13 -14.61
C GLY A 276 -4.96 -1.83 -13.27
N ASN A 277 -4.68 -1.20 -12.13
CA ASN A 277 -4.98 -1.80 -10.82
C ASN A 277 -6.46 -1.67 -10.44
N THR A 278 -6.98 -2.60 -9.65
CA THR A 278 -8.36 -2.58 -9.14
C THR A 278 -8.39 -2.68 -7.62
N ALA A 279 -9.35 -2.00 -6.98
CA ALA A 279 -9.55 -2.05 -5.54
C ALA A 279 -11.05 -2.16 -5.21
N SER A 280 -11.46 -3.17 -4.43
CA SER A 280 -12.85 -3.33 -3.99
C SER A 280 -12.97 -4.01 -2.62
N GLY A 281 -13.94 -3.57 -1.82
CA GLY A 281 -14.20 -4.11 -0.48
C GLY A 281 -13.06 -3.92 0.53
N ASN A 282 -12.09 -3.04 0.26
CA ASN A 282 -11.09 -2.62 1.23
C ASN A 282 -11.65 -1.49 2.10
N GLY A 283 -11.07 -1.26 3.28
CA GLY A 283 -11.40 -0.08 4.10
C GLY A 283 -11.13 1.26 3.38
N THR A 284 -10.20 1.27 2.42
CA THR A 284 -10.09 2.31 1.39
C THR A 284 -9.79 1.69 0.04
N ASN A 285 -10.72 1.83 -0.91
CA ASN A 285 -10.59 1.37 -2.30
C ASN A 285 -9.84 2.42 -3.14
N GLY A 286 -8.61 2.71 -2.76
CA GLY A 286 -7.79 3.73 -3.40
C GLY A 286 -6.36 3.75 -2.87
N ILE A 287 -5.65 4.83 -3.19
CA ILE A 287 -4.27 5.06 -2.82
C ILE A 287 -4.22 6.13 -1.72
N VAL A 288 -3.94 5.75 -0.49
CA VAL A 288 -3.67 6.73 0.58
C VAL A 288 -2.24 7.23 0.40
N ILE A 289 -2.04 8.55 0.36
CA ILE A 289 -0.72 9.16 0.17
C ILE A 289 -0.39 10.13 1.30
N THR A 290 0.79 9.98 1.90
CA THR A 290 1.23 10.73 3.08
C THR A 290 2.64 11.30 2.90
N GLY A 291 2.96 12.33 3.68
CA GLY A 291 4.30 12.92 3.74
C GLY A 291 4.49 14.15 2.85
N THR A 292 5.75 14.45 2.52
CA THR A 292 6.11 15.66 1.78
C THR A 292 6.70 15.28 0.42
N GLN A 293 6.07 15.73 -0.66
CA GLN A 293 6.61 15.62 -2.01
C GLN A 293 7.78 16.58 -2.19
N THR A 294 8.95 16.02 -2.49
CA THR A 294 10.25 16.71 -2.62
C THR A 294 10.84 16.61 -4.03
N ARG A 295 10.06 16.12 -5.00
CA ARG A 295 10.38 16.10 -6.43
C ARG A 295 9.11 16.18 -7.26
N ASP A 296 9.25 16.40 -8.57
CA ASP A 296 8.11 16.35 -9.48
C ASP A 296 7.48 14.95 -9.50
N TYR A 297 6.15 14.92 -9.54
CA TYR A 297 5.38 13.68 -9.55
C TYR A 297 4.08 13.86 -10.33
N THR A 298 3.64 12.80 -10.99
CA THR A 298 2.39 12.76 -11.73
C THR A 298 1.55 11.64 -11.16
N PHE A 299 0.33 11.97 -10.69
CA PHE A 299 -0.60 10.94 -10.25
C PHE A 299 -1.07 10.08 -11.43
N SER A 300 -1.25 8.79 -11.17
CA SER A 300 -1.90 7.87 -12.11
C SER A 300 -3.43 8.01 -12.06
N THR A 301 -4.14 7.42 -13.02
CA THR A 301 -5.61 7.56 -13.15
C THR A 301 -6.39 6.30 -12.79
N ASP A 302 -5.72 5.20 -12.44
CA ASP A 302 -6.36 3.91 -12.15
C ASP A 302 -7.29 3.94 -10.93
N LEU A 303 -6.80 4.55 -9.85
CA LEU A 303 -7.39 4.50 -8.51
C LEU A 303 -7.44 5.92 -7.94
N PRO A 304 -8.49 6.27 -7.18
CA PRO A 304 -8.54 7.54 -6.48
C PRO A 304 -7.35 7.70 -5.51
N TYR A 305 -6.72 8.87 -5.50
CA TYR A 305 -5.73 9.26 -4.51
C TYR A 305 -6.40 9.93 -3.31
N LEU A 306 -5.97 9.59 -2.09
CA LEU A 306 -6.46 10.15 -0.83
C LEU A 306 -5.31 10.78 -0.04
N PRO A 307 -4.98 12.06 -0.32
CA PRO A 307 -3.93 12.76 0.40
C PRO A 307 -4.27 12.90 1.90
N SER A 308 -3.41 12.40 2.78
CA SER A 308 -3.59 12.47 4.23
C SER A 308 -2.35 13.06 4.87
N GLY A 309 -2.43 14.33 5.27
CA GLY A 309 -1.25 15.07 5.74
C GLY A 309 -0.17 15.17 4.66
N TYR A 310 -0.58 15.29 3.39
CA TYR A 310 0.32 15.35 2.25
C TYR A 310 0.61 16.81 1.87
N THR A 311 1.88 17.13 1.64
CA THR A 311 2.34 18.47 1.25
C THR A 311 3.16 18.42 -0.03
N ILE A 312 2.82 19.23 -1.03
CA ILE A 312 3.71 19.53 -2.15
C ILE A 312 4.71 20.59 -1.69
N ALA A 313 6.00 20.23 -1.57
CA ALA A 313 7.04 21.18 -1.15
C ALA A 313 7.29 22.27 -2.19
N ALA A 314 7.90 23.38 -1.75
CA ALA A 314 8.40 24.41 -2.66
C ALA A 314 9.31 23.81 -3.74
N ASP A 315 9.34 24.45 -4.91
CA ASP A 315 10.15 24.05 -6.07
C ASP A 315 9.84 22.67 -6.67
N THR A 316 8.70 22.07 -6.30
CA THR A 316 8.20 20.80 -6.88
C THR A 316 6.84 20.98 -7.55
N THR A 317 6.55 20.15 -8.54
CA THR A 317 5.30 20.14 -9.29
C THR A 317 4.57 18.81 -9.10
N LEU A 318 3.32 18.85 -8.64
CA LEU A 318 2.37 17.75 -8.80
C LEU A 318 1.54 17.97 -10.07
N THR A 319 1.55 16.99 -10.97
CA THR A 319 0.69 16.98 -12.16
C THR A 319 -0.45 15.99 -11.99
N LEU A 320 -1.67 16.46 -12.23
CA LEU A 320 -2.89 15.67 -12.28
C LEU A 320 -3.32 15.55 -13.75
N PRO A 321 -3.09 14.39 -14.41
CA PRO A 321 -3.50 14.21 -15.79
C PRO A 321 -5.02 14.11 -15.91
N ALA A 322 -5.54 14.23 -17.14
CA ALA A 322 -6.96 14.09 -17.43
C ALA A 322 -7.53 12.77 -16.86
N GLY A 323 -8.64 12.86 -16.13
CA GLY A 323 -9.26 11.71 -15.45
C GLY A 323 -8.68 11.37 -14.08
N ALA A 324 -7.69 12.10 -13.57
CA ALA A 324 -7.20 11.92 -12.21
C ALA A 324 -8.29 12.26 -11.17
N ILE A 325 -8.33 11.50 -10.09
CA ILE A 325 -9.31 11.63 -9.02
C ILE A 325 -8.59 11.78 -7.68
N ILE A 326 -8.91 12.84 -6.96
CA ILE A 326 -8.50 13.07 -5.57
C ILE A 326 -9.74 13.02 -4.68
N LYS A 327 -9.68 12.21 -3.63
CA LYS A 327 -10.69 12.10 -2.59
C LYS A 327 -10.09 12.44 -1.24
N SER A 328 -10.32 13.67 -0.76
CA SER A 328 -9.64 14.15 0.45
C SER A 328 -10.33 13.64 1.71
N PRO A 329 -9.59 13.09 2.70
CA PRO A 329 -10.09 12.84 4.04
C PRO A 329 -10.07 14.09 4.92
N ARG A 330 -9.26 15.12 4.61
CA ARG A 330 -9.16 16.33 5.44
C ARG A 330 -8.54 17.54 4.72
N GLU A 331 -7.21 17.71 4.73
CA GLU A 331 -6.47 18.86 4.17
C GLU A 331 -5.36 18.39 3.24
N PHE A 332 -5.13 19.14 2.16
CA PHE A 332 -4.05 18.92 1.21
C PHE A 332 -3.30 20.23 0.91
N THR A 333 -2.00 20.27 1.21
CA THR A 333 -1.22 21.51 1.21
C THR A 333 -0.32 21.62 -0.01
N VAL A 334 -0.34 22.78 -0.65
CA VAL A 334 0.43 23.12 -1.85
C VAL A 334 1.34 24.32 -1.56
N ARG A 335 2.63 24.05 -1.33
CA ARG A 335 3.70 25.08 -1.25
C ARG A 335 4.47 25.21 -2.57
N GLY A 336 4.53 24.13 -3.34
CA GLY A 336 5.06 24.11 -4.71
C GLY A 336 4.00 24.50 -5.73
N ARG A 337 3.95 23.74 -6.83
CA ARG A 337 3.01 23.93 -7.93
C ARG A 337 2.11 22.70 -8.10
N LEU A 338 0.82 22.93 -8.30
CA LEU A 338 -0.12 21.91 -8.75
C LEU A 338 -0.58 22.27 -10.16
N ILE A 339 -0.49 21.33 -11.10
CA ILE A 339 -1.00 21.47 -12.46
C ILE A 339 -2.06 20.40 -12.67
N SER A 340 -3.31 20.82 -12.86
CA SER A 340 -4.39 19.95 -13.27
C SER A 340 -4.68 20.13 -14.76
N GLU A 341 -4.51 19.05 -15.52
CA GLU A 341 -4.58 19.01 -16.98
C GLU A 341 -5.80 18.22 -17.46
N GLY A 342 -6.96 18.51 -16.87
CA GLY A 342 -8.23 17.94 -17.32
C GLY A 342 -8.57 18.30 -18.77
N THR A 343 -9.54 17.59 -19.32
CA THR A 343 -10.19 17.91 -20.61
C THR A 343 -11.71 17.91 -20.45
N ALA A 344 -12.42 18.44 -21.43
CA ALA A 344 -13.89 18.39 -21.44
C ALA A 344 -14.45 16.95 -21.40
N ALA A 345 -13.73 16.01 -22.03
CA ALA A 345 -14.14 14.59 -22.06
C ALA A 345 -13.71 13.82 -20.80
N SER A 346 -12.69 14.29 -20.10
CA SER A 346 -12.12 13.64 -18.92
C SER A 346 -11.56 14.70 -17.99
N SER A 347 -12.43 15.21 -17.11
CA SER A 347 -12.06 16.20 -16.11
C SER A 347 -11.19 15.58 -15.02
N VAL A 348 -10.45 16.43 -14.30
CA VAL A 348 -9.88 16.06 -13.00
C VAL A 348 -10.94 16.30 -11.94
N VAL A 349 -11.09 15.40 -10.98
CA VAL A 349 -12.10 15.51 -9.92
C VAL A 349 -11.44 15.53 -8.54
N ILE A 350 -11.77 16.54 -7.75
CA ILE A 350 -11.38 16.68 -6.33
C ILE A 350 -12.67 16.71 -5.51
N THR A 351 -12.83 15.73 -4.62
CA THR A 351 -14.13 15.47 -4.00
C THR A 351 -14.02 14.77 -2.64
N SER A 352 -15.17 14.51 -2.01
CA SER A 352 -15.31 13.75 -0.77
C SER A 352 -14.94 12.28 -0.97
N ARG A 353 -14.39 11.64 0.08
CA ARG A 353 -14.20 10.17 0.07
C ARG A 353 -15.48 9.36 -0.07
N LYS A 354 -16.63 9.97 0.24
CA LYS A 354 -17.99 9.41 0.17
C LYS A 354 -18.65 9.53 -1.20
N ASP A 355 -17.98 10.21 -2.14
CA ASP A 355 -18.54 10.50 -3.45
C ASP A 355 -18.32 9.34 -4.42
N ASP A 356 -19.31 8.44 -4.50
CA ASP A 356 -19.25 7.25 -5.36
C ASP A 356 -19.26 7.58 -6.86
N THR A 357 -19.72 8.77 -7.23
CA THR A 357 -19.88 9.17 -8.64
C THR A 357 -18.54 9.45 -9.33
N ALA A 358 -17.45 9.58 -8.58
CA ALA A 358 -16.10 9.77 -9.11
C ALA A 358 -15.20 8.62 -8.67
N GLY A 359 -14.88 7.67 -9.55
CA GLY A 359 -13.92 6.60 -9.22
C GLY A 359 -14.43 5.54 -8.24
N GLY A 360 -15.76 5.43 -8.06
CA GLY A 360 -16.42 4.36 -7.29
C GLY A 360 -16.44 4.57 -5.78
N ASP A 361 -16.96 3.56 -5.06
CA ASP A 361 -17.09 3.52 -3.59
C ASP A 361 -15.70 3.37 -2.92
N THR A 362 -15.09 4.51 -2.61
CA THR A 362 -13.72 4.56 -2.07
C THR A 362 -13.68 4.26 -0.57
N ASN A 363 -14.78 4.48 0.14
CA ASN A 363 -14.95 4.24 1.57
C ASN A 363 -15.48 2.85 1.92
N GLY A 364 -15.89 2.06 0.93
CA GLY A 364 -16.28 0.66 1.08
C GLY A 364 -17.62 0.46 1.79
N ASP A 365 -18.50 1.48 1.81
CA ASP A 365 -19.80 1.42 2.49
C ASP A 365 -21.00 1.33 1.52
N GLY A 366 -20.74 1.05 0.25
CA GLY A 366 -21.75 1.12 -0.80
C GLY A 366 -22.29 2.54 -0.90
N SER A 367 -23.61 2.69 -1.06
CA SER A 367 -24.26 4.00 -1.09
C SER A 367 -24.73 4.49 0.29
N ALA A 368 -24.18 3.95 1.39
CA ALA A 368 -24.70 4.19 2.73
C ALA A 368 -24.45 5.62 3.21
N THR A 369 -23.30 6.21 2.85
CA THR A 369 -22.99 7.60 3.18
C THR A 369 -22.86 8.44 1.90
N PRO A 370 -23.86 9.27 1.54
CA PRO A 370 -23.73 10.17 0.40
C PRO A 370 -22.77 11.33 0.74
N PRO A 371 -22.12 11.93 -0.27
CA PRO A 371 -21.27 13.08 -0.06
C PRO A 371 -22.10 14.32 0.30
N ALA A 372 -21.54 15.17 1.15
CA ALA A 372 -22.15 16.42 1.59
C ALA A 372 -21.12 17.56 1.61
N ALA A 373 -21.60 18.79 1.53
CA ALA A 373 -20.75 19.96 1.71
C ALA A 373 -19.98 19.88 3.05
N SER A 374 -18.75 20.40 3.07
CA SER A 374 -17.86 20.35 4.23
C SER A 374 -17.38 18.95 4.67
N ASP A 375 -17.52 17.92 3.82
CA ASP A 375 -17.01 16.57 4.07
C ASP A 375 -15.47 16.52 4.23
N TRP A 376 -14.77 17.45 3.59
CA TRP A 376 -13.33 17.65 3.73
C TRP A 376 -13.02 19.14 3.87
N VAL A 377 -11.84 19.49 4.40
CA VAL A 377 -11.48 20.85 4.80
C VAL A 377 -11.19 21.70 3.56
N ASN A 378 -9.98 21.63 3.00
CA ASN A 378 -9.60 22.41 1.84
C ASN A 378 -8.34 21.89 1.15
N MET A 379 -8.10 22.45 -0.03
CA MET A 379 -6.82 22.43 -0.72
C MET A 379 -6.16 23.78 -0.47
N SER A 380 -5.06 23.77 0.29
CA SER A 380 -4.42 24.95 0.84
C SER A 380 -3.20 25.34 0.00
N PHE A 381 -3.34 26.36 -0.84
CA PHE A 381 -2.25 26.98 -1.57
C PHE A 381 -1.64 28.08 -0.72
N VAL A 382 -0.40 27.87 -0.27
CA VAL A 382 0.26 28.76 0.70
C VAL A 382 1.67 29.12 0.25
N GLN A 383 1.96 30.43 0.21
CA GLN A 383 3.31 30.97 0.00
C GLN A 383 4.02 30.39 -1.25
N ASN A 384 3.28 30.13 -2.32
CA ASN A 384 3.87 29.56 -3.53
C ASN A 384 4.43 30.68 -4.43
N LEU A 385 5.68 30.51 -4.88
CA LEU A 385 6.30 31.44 -5.85
C LEU A 385 5.86 31.16 -7.29
N ALA A 386 5.29 29.97 -7.54
CA ALA A 386 4.84 29.54 -8.86
C ALA A 386 3.31 29.46 -8.94
N THR A 387 2.74 29.91 -10.06
CA THR A 387 1.29 29.83 -10.30
C THR A 387 0.85 28.38 -10.50
N SER A 388 -0.13 27.93 -9.72
CA SER A 388 -0.78 26.62 -9.90
C SER A 388 -1.96 26.75 -10.85
N THR A 389 -2.34 25.67 -11.53
CA THR A 389 -3.34 25.70 -12.60
C THR A 389 -4.41 24.65 -12.39
N LEU A 390 -5.67 25.04 -12.50
CA LEU A 390 -6.81 24.15 -12.59
C LEU A 390 -7.47 24.32 -13.96
N ASN A 391 -7.27 23.35 -14.85
CA ASN A 391 -7.95 23.29 -16.15
C ASN A 391 -8.90 22.09 -16.18
N TYR A 392 -10.16 22.30 -16.58
CA TYR A 392 -11.18 21.23 -16.60
C TYR A 392 -11.19 20.40 -15.30
N THR A 393 -11.22 21.12 -14.19
CA THR A 393 -11.20 20.54 -12.85
C THR A 393 -12.54 20.75 -12.17
N THR A 394 -13.07 19.70 -11.54
CA THR A 394 -14.25 19.77 -10.69
C THR A 394 -13.85 19.67 -9.23
N VAL A 395 -14.19 20.67 -8.42
CA VAL A 395 -13.95 20.70 -6.97
C VAL A 395 -15.29 20.74 -6.25
N ARG A 396 -15.57 19.72 -5.43
CA ARG A 396 -16.84 19.63 -4.70
C ARG A 396 -16.75 19.04 -3.30
N TYR A 397 -17.76 19.36 -2.48
CA TYR A 397 -17.94 18.85 -1.12
C TYR A 397 -16.84 19.22 -0.11
N GLY A 398 -15.99 20.19 -0.44
CA GLY A 398 -14.96 20.73 0.46
C GLY A 398 -15.48 21.86 1.33
N GLY A 399 -14.59 22.65 1.93
CA GLY A 399 -14.94 23.81 2.76
C GLY A 399 -15.35 23.44 4.18
N GLY A 400 -14.79 22.36 4.73
CA GLY A 400 -15.01 21.91 6.10
C GLY A 400 -14.23 22.72 7.14
N ARG A 401 -14.69 22.67 8.40
CA ARG A 401 -14.09 23.41 9.52
C ARG A 401 -13.08 22.55 10.27
N THR A 402 -12.01 23.16 10.79
CA THR A 402 -11.21 22.54 11.86
C THR A 402 -11.28 23.40 13.12
N ALA A 403 -11.09 22.79 14.29
CA ALA A 403 -11.12 23.51 15.57
C ALA A 403 -10.06 24.63 15.69
N ILE A 404 -9.05 24.63 14.80
CA ILE A 404 -7.91 25.56 14.82
C ILE A 404 -7.92 26.56 13.66
N SER A 405 -8.72 26.34 12.59
CA SER A 405 -8.85 27.29 11.48
C SER A 405 -10.09 28.18 11.64
N GLN A 406 -9.91 29.23 12.44
CA GLN A 406 -10.75 30.43 12.43
C GLN A 406 -9.91 31.53 11.75
N PRO A 407 -10.33 32.15 10.63
CA PRO A 407 -11.65 32.08 9.99
C PRO A 407 -11.80 30.94 8.96
N TYR A 408 -13.06 30.70 8.56
CA TYR A 408 -13.50 29.73 7.56
C TYR A 408 -12.64 29.70 6.29
N GLU A 409 -12.35 28.51 5.78
CA GLU A 409 -11.45 28.29 4.65
C GLU A 409 -12.24 27.65 3.51
N GLY A 410 -12.22 28.26 2.32
CA GLY A 410 -12.93 27.72 1.16
C GLY A 410 -12.36 26.39 0.71
N ALA A 411 -13.14 25.61 -0.06
CA ALA A 411 -12.65 24.35 -0.61
C ALA A 411 -11.31 24.53 -1.36
N LEU A 412 -11.17 25.67 -2.04
CA LEU A 412 -9.88 26.21 -2.44
C LEU A 412 -9.49 27.36 -1.49
N ARG A 413 -8.39 27.18 -0.76
CA ARG A 413 -7.83 28.19 0.13
C ARG A 413 -6.54 28.74 -0.49
N ILE A 414 -6.55 29.98 -0.93
CA ILE A 414 -5.44 30.63 -1.65
C ILE A 414 -4.88 31.75 -0.76
N GLN A 415 -3.70 31.54 -0.17
CA GLN A 415 -3.09 32.47 0.77
C GLN A 415 -1.66 32.84 0.36
N GLY A 416 -1.43 34.11 0.02
CA GLY A 416 -0.12 34.55 -0.47
C GLY A 416 0.30 33.75 -1.70
N ALA A 417 -0.66 33.42 -2.56
CA ALA A 417 -0.51 32.44 -3.64
C ALA A 417 -1.20 32.92 -4.92
N SER A 418 -0.84 32.31 -6.05
CA SER A 418 -1.46 32.60 -7.36
C SER A 418 -1.98 31.35 -8.05
N MET A 419 -3.15 31.48 -8.68
CA MET A 419 -3.84 30.41 -9.41
C MET A 419 -4.28 30.87 -10.80
N ASP A 420 -4.24 29.98 -11.78
CA ASP A 420 -5.01 30.07 -13.04
C ASP A 420 -6.11 29.01 -13.01
N ILE A 421 -7.35 29.43 -12.76
CA ILE A 421 -8.53 28.56 -12.72
C ILE A 421 -9.32 28.77 -14.01
N ARG A 422 -9.42 27.74 -14.84
CA ARG A 422 -10.08 27.82 -16.15
C ARG A 422 -10.84 26.57 -16.54
N ASN A 423 -11.91 26.73 -17.32
CA ASN A 423 -12.77 25.61 -17.76
C ASN A 423 -13.24 24.72 -16.61
N SER A 424 -13.33 25.25 -15.39
CA SER A 424 -13.43 24.46 -14.17
C SER A 424 -14.75 24.69 -13.46
N THR A 425 -15.17 23.72 -12.66
CA THR A 425 -16.39 23.79 -11.85
C THR A 425 -16.04 23.69 -10.38
N ILE A 426 -16.49 24.65 -9.58
CA ILE A 426 -16.34 24.66 -8.13
C ILE A 426 -17.77 24.65 -7.59
N ALA A 427 -18.22 23.54 -7.02
CA ALA A 427 -19.63 23.35 -6.70
C ALA A 427 -19.86 22.59 -5.39
N TYR A 428 -21.01 22.80 -4.73
CA TYR A 428 -21.44 22.00 -3.57
C TYR A 428 -20.45 21.95 -2.39
N ASN A 429 -19.60 22.95 -2.27
CA ASN A 429 -18.70 23.13 -1.14
C ASN A 429 -19.45 23.77 0.04
N GLY A 430 -18.79 23.82 1.19
CA GLY A 430 -19.24 24.47 2.43
C GLY A 430 -19.41 25.97 2.29
N LEU A 431 -18.94 26.73 3.28
CA LEU A 431 -19.17 28.19 3.27
C LEU A 431 -18.59 28.90 2.06
N TYR A 432 -17.36 28.59 1.66
CA TYR A 432 -16.73 29.26 0.52
C TYR A 432 -16.31 28.25 -0.55
N GLY A 433 -16.63 28.56 -1.81
CA GLY A 433 -16.04 27.87 -2.95
C GLY A 433 -14.54 28.14 -3.00
N VAL A 434 -14.20 29.42 -3.09
CA VAL A 434 -12.81 29.91 -3.11
C VAL A 434 -12.64 31.00 -2.07
N TRP A 435 -11.64 30.83 -1.22
CA TRP A 435 -11.20 31.84 -0.27
C TRP A 435 -9.82 32.35 -0.65
N MET A 436 -9.65 33.67 -0.63
CA MET A 436 -8.40 34.33 -0.99
C MET A 436 -7.94 35.32 0.09
N SER A 437 -6.63 35.30 0.35
CA SER A 437 -5.95 36.27 1.21
C SER A 437 -4.57 36.60 0.66
N HIS A 438 -4.17 37.88 0.63
CA HIS A 438 -2.87 38.33 0.11
C HIS A 438 -2.54 37.79 -1.29
N SER A 439 -3.56 37.63 -2.15
CA SER A 439 -3.43 36.94 -3.44
C SER A 439 -3.82 37.87 -4.58
N THR A 440 -2.82 38.41 -5.29
CA THR A 440 -3.01 39.56 -6.20
C THR A 440 -2.98 39.23 -7.70
N SER A 441 -2.60 38.01 -8.07
CA SER A 441 -2.41 37.60 -9.48
C SER A 441 -3.20 36.35 -9.87
N THR A 442 -4.24 36.00 -9.12
CA THR A 442 -5.13 34.89 -9.48
C THR A 442 -6.03 35.28 -10.65
N ILE A 443 -6.21 34.37 -11.61
CA ILE A 443 -7.12 34.52 -12.74
C ILE A 443 -8.15 33.41 -12.66
N ILE A 444 -9.43 33.76 -12.77
CA ILE A 444 -10.54 32.82 -12.87
C ILE A 444 -11.29 33.12 -14.17
N ARG A 445 -11.42 32.11 -15.03
CA ARG A 445 -12.09 32.28 -16.31
C ARG A 445 -12.80 31.07 -16.85
N ASP A 446 -13.78 31.28 -17.74
CA ASP A 446 -14.46 30.19 -18.44
C ASP A 446 -14.97 29.10 -17.47
N SER A 447 -15.43 29.50 -16.28
CA SER A 447 -15.64 28.59 -15.13
C SER A 447 -17.01 28.77 -14.50
N LEU A 448 -17.44 27.77 -13.74
CA LEU A 448 -18.71 27.75 -13.02
C LEU A 448 -18.46 27.63 -11.51
N ILE A 449 -18.98 28.58 -10.74
CA ILE A 449 -18.87 28.59 -9.27
C ILE A 449 -20.29 28.62 -8.71
N GLN A 450 -20.74 27.52 -8.09
CA GLN A 450 -22.16 27.37 -7.79
C GLN A 450 -22.51 26.54 -6.55
N GLU A 451 -23.74 26.77 -6.05
CA GLU A 451 -24.43 25.88 -5.10
C GLU A 451 -23.62 25.52 -3.85
N HIS A 452 -22.86 26.48 -3.32
CA HIS A 452 -22.23 26.33 -2.02
C HIS A 452 -23.29 26.35 -0.92
N ARG A 453 -23.14 25.50 0.09
CA ARG A 453 -24.09 25.35 1.19
C ARG A 453 -23.34 24.86 2.42
N ASP A 454 -23.63 25.42 3.58
CA ASP A 454 -23.25 24.84 4.86
C ASP A 454 -24.52 24.65 5.70
N THR A 455 -24.45 23.77 6.70
CA THR A 455 -25.54 23.54 7.67
C THR A 455 -25.63 24.65 8.72
N THR A 456 -24.73 25.63 8.67
CA THR A 456 -24.68 26.75 9.61
C THR A 456 -25.50 27.94 9.12
N SER A 457 -25.78 28.88 10.03
CA SER A 457 -26.48 30.13 9.70
C SER A 457 -25.57 31.18 9.04
N GLU A 458 -24.33 30.84 8.74
CA GLU A 458 -23.37 31.76 8.14
C GLU A 458 -23.61 31.86 6.62
N PRO A 459 -23.45 33.05 6.03
CA PRO A 459 -23.62 33.20 4.60
C PRO A 459 -22.60 32.38 3.83
N PHE A 460 -23.02 31.81 2.70
CA PHE A 460 -22.15 31.04 1.81
C PHE A 460 -21.83 31.81 0.52
N PHE A 461 -20.58 31.71 0.09
CA PHE A 461 -19.98 32.58 -0.92
C PHE A 461 -19.36 31.79 -2.07
N GLY A 462 -19.52 32.30 -3.30
CA GLY A 462 -18.70 31.86 -4.43
C GLY A 462 -17.23 32.17 -4.20
N LEU A 463 -16.91 33.47 -4.11
CA LEU A 463 -15.59 33.99 -3.74
C LEU A 463 -15.64 34.78 -2.43
N TYR A 464 -14.68 34.53 -1.54
CA TYR A 464 -14.48 35.31 -0.33
C TYR A 464 -13.07 35.93 -0.34
N LEU A 465 -12.98 37.23 -0.58
CA LEU A 465 -11.73 37.95 -0.83
C LEU A 465 -11.35 38.84 0.35
N THR A 466 -10.15 38.63 0.88
CA THR A 466 -9.62 39.37 2.03
C THR A 466 -8.18 39.82 1.83
N ALA A 467 -7.74 40.77 2.67
CA ALA A 467 -6.35 41.18 2.84
C ALA A 467 -5.63 41.42 1.51
N SER A 468 -6.10 42.42 0.76
CA SER A 468 -5.53 42.85 -0.52
C SER A 468 -5.54 41.77 -1.61
N SER A 469 -6.59 40.97 -1.67
CA SER A 469 -6.77 40.00 -2.77
C SER A 469 -7.41 40.66 -3.99
N THR A 470 -6.85 40.44 -5.18
CA THR A 470 -7.26 41.12 -6.42
C THR A 470 -7.36 40.19 -7.64
N PRO A 471 -8.26 39.19 -7.65
CA PRO A 471 -8.40 38.29 -8.79
C PRO A 471 -8.98 39.01 -10.03
N THR A 472 -8.61 38.50 -11.20
CA THR A 472 -9.26 38.83 -12.48
C THR A 472 -10.30 37.77 -12.82
N LEU A 473 -11.53 38.20 -13.13
CA LEU A 473 -12.66 37.32 -13.47
C LEU A 473 -13.09 37.56 -14.92
N SER A 474 -13.25 36.52 -15.73
CA SER A 474 -13.83 36.66 -17.09
C SER A 474 -14.62 35.42 -17.47
N ASN A 475 -15.71 35.53 -18.23
CA ASN A 475 -16.55 34.39 -18.64
C ASN A 475 -16.89 33.42 -17.48
N THR A 476 -17.04 33.93 -16.25
CA THR A 476 -17.30 33.10 -15.08
C THR A 476 -18.76 33.22 -14.69
N THR A 477 -19.44 32.08 -14.56
CA THR A 477 -20.82 32.02 -14.08
C THR A 477 -20.83 31.73 -12.58
N PHE A 478 -21.45 32.61 -11.82
CA PHE A 478 -21.79 32.39 -10.43
C PHE A 478 -23.28 32.07 -10.34
N ARG A 479 -23.63 30.88 -9.84
CA ARG A 479 -25.03 30.43 -9.79
C ARG A 479 -25.43 29.96 -8.40
N ASN A 480 -26.59 30.35 -7.91
CA ASN A 480 -27.18 29.77 -6.69
C ASN A 480 -26.25 29.82 -5.46
N ASN A 481 -25.40 30.85 -5.38
CA ASN A 481 -24.67 31.19 -4.16
C ASN A 481 -25.44 32.29 -3.43
N GLU A 482 -25.46 32.30 -2.10
CA GLU A 482 -26.13 33.37 -1.33
C GLU A 482 -25.45 34.72 -1.58
N THR A 483 -24.12 34.71 -1.64
CA THR A 483 -23.36 35.84 -2.17
C THR A 483 -22.36 35.34 -3.20
N HIS A 484 -22.37 35.91 -4.42
CA HIS A 484 -21.46 35.46 -5.46
C HIS A 484 -20.00 35.82 -5.18
N VAL A 485 -19.75 37.08 -4.79
CA VAL A 485 -18.42 37.61 -4.50
C VAL A 485 -18.50 38.54 -3.29
N PHE A 486 -17.70 38.26 -2.27
CA PHE A 486 -17.45 39.16 -1.14
C PHE A 486 -16.04 39.74 -1.20
N THR A 487 -15.92 41.02 -0.88
CA THR A 487 -14.65 41.74 -0.75
C THR A 487 -14.61 42.49 0.57
N ASP A 488 -13.53 42.37 1.32
CA ASP A 488 -13.23 43.33 2.38
C ASP A 488 -12.81 44.70 1.83
N SER A 489 -12.54 45.67 2.71
CA SER A 489 -12.18 47.04 2.31
C SER A 489 -10.82 47.17 1.59
N THR A 490 -10.03 46.10 1.54
CA THR A 490 -8.70 46.08 0.93
C THR A 490 -8.66 45.28 -0.37
N SER A 491 -9.70 44.51 -0.67
CA SER A 491 -9.76 43.57 -1.78
C SER A 491 -10.68 44.07 -2.88
N THR A 492 -10.40 43.71 -4.12
CA THR A 492 -11.20 44.10 -5.29
C THR A 492 -11.22 42.97 -6.32
N THR A 493 -12.09 43.07 -7.32
CA THR A 493 -12.04 42.20 -8.50
C THR A 493 -11.77 43.05 -9.73
N THR A 494 -11.04 42.48 -10.70
CA THR A 494 -10.94 43.06 -12.04
C THR A 494 -11.90 42.28 -12.95
N ASP A 495 -12.89 42.97 -13.52
CA ASP A 495 -13.82 42.38 -14.47
C ASP A 495 -13.22 42.39 -15.88
N GLY A 496 -12.91 41.20 -16.41
CA GLY A 496 -12.46 40.97 -17.78
C GLY A 496 -13.60 40.75 -18.78
N GLY A 497 -14.86 40.85 -18.34
CA GLY A 497 -16.06 40.72 -19.17
C GLY A 497 -16.63 39.29 -19.24
N GLY A 498 -17.92 39.20 -19.57
CA GLY A 498 -18.63 37.92 -19.76
C GLY A 498 -19.02 37.19 -18.48
N ASN A 499 -18.84 37.82 -17.31
CA ASN A 499 -19.25 37.23 -16.03
C ASN A 499 -20.78 37.29 -15.87
N VAL A 500 -21.36 36.21 -15.35
CA VAL A 500 -22.81 36.06 -15.14
C VAL A 500 -23.07 35.75 -13.67
N TYR A 501 -24.07 36.40 -13.08
CA TYR A 501 -24.48 36.24 -11.68
C TYR A 501 -25.97 35.85 -11.67
N GLU A 502 -26.25 34.56 -11.44
CA GLU A 502 -27.57 33.93 -11.52
C GLU A 502 -28.11 33.45 -10.17
#